data_AF-A0A2V6JPP5-F1
#
_entry.id   AF-A0A2V6JPP5-F1
#
_cell.length_a   1.000
_cell.length_b   1.000
_cell.length_c   1.000
_cell.angle_alpha   90.00
_cell.angle_beta   90.00
_cell.angle_gamma   90.00
#
_symmetry.space_group_name_H-M   'P 1'
#
loop_
_entity.id
_entity.type
_entity.pdbx_description
1 polymer ?
#
loop_
_entity_poly.entity_id
_entity_poly.type
_entity_poly.pdbx_seq_one_letter_code
_entity_poly.pdbx_strand_id
1 'polypeptide(L)'
;AREHPAALSNPEPSVFLEKFGDSTIDFQLVVWSQEMSYRPSRFKSDLNFLIEKHLREAGIEIPNPQRDLHIRSGVLKVQNVDAAQDRHAQ
;
A
#
# COMPACT_ATOMS: atom_id res chain seq x y z
N ALA A 1 3.47 -6.56 -11.75
CA ALA A 1 2.98 -6.09 -13.07
C ALA A 1 3.27 -7.09 -14.18
N ARG A 2 4.54 -7.40 -14.49
CA ARG A 2 4.91 -8.38 -15.53
C ARG A 2 4.36 -9.79 -15.30
N GLU A 3 4.09 -10.15 -14.04
CA GLU A 3 3.47 -11.42 -13.65
C GLU A 3 1.95 -11.48 -13.90
N HIS A 4 1.30 -10.34 -14.09
CA HIS A 4 -0.15 -10.31 -14.27
C HIS A 4 -0.50 -10.72 -15.70
N PRO A 5 -1.33 -11.76 -15.93
CA PRO A 5 -1.55 -12.33 -17.26
C PRO A 5 -2.17 -11.35 -18.25
N ALA A 6 -2.92 -10.37 -17.74
CA ALA A 6 -3.57 -9.37 -18.55
C ALA A 6 -2.76 -8.07 -18.76
N ALA A 7 -1.53 -8.00 -18.24
CA ALA A 7 -0.63 -6.88 -18.52
C ALA A 7 0.07 -7.09 -19.87
N LEU A 8 0.11 -6.06 -20.69
CA LEU A 8 0.82 -6.12 -21.98
C LEU A 8 2.32 -6.08 -21.77
N SER A 9 3.05 -6.82 -22.62
CA SER A 9 4.50 -6.74 -22.72
C SER A 9 4.96 -5.62 -23.66
N ASN A 10 4.10 -5.13 -24.55
CA ASN A 10 4.39 -3.98 -25.39
C ASN A 10 3.11 -3.12 -25.55
N PRO A 11 3.09 -1.86 -25.08
CA PRO A 11 4.15 -1.21 -24.30
C PRO A 11 4.39 -1.89 -22.93
N GLU A 12 5.67 -1.94 -22.52
CA GLU A 12 6.05 -2.51 -21.22
C GLU A 12 5.52 -1.68 -20.04
N PRO A 13 5.25 -2.30 -18.88
CA PRO A 13 4.96 -1.57 -17.66
C PRO A 13 6.16 -0.70 -17.25
N SER A 14 5.88 0.51 -16.78
CA SER A 14 6.90 1.45 -16.28
C SER A 14 6.58 1.91 -14.86
N VAL A 15 7.62 2.32 -14.14
CA VAL A 15 7.51 2.86 -12.79
C VAL A 15 8.22 4.21 -12.75
N PHE A 16 7.57 5.19 -12.12
CA PHE A 16 8.12 6.51 -11.86
C PHE A 16 8.20 6.73 -10.36
N LEU A 17 9.28 7.36 -9.89
CA LEU A 17 9.32 7.97 -8.56
C LEU A 17 8.78 9.40 -8.75
N GLU A 18 7.57 9.63 -8.26
CA GLU A 18 6.84 10.89 -8.47
C GLU A 18 7.39 11.99 -7.55
N LYS A 19 7.49 11.69 -6.25
CA LYS A 19 7.98 12.65 -5.26
C LYS A 19 8.40 11.98 -3.95
N PHE A 20 9.16 12.74 -3.17
CA PHE A 20 9.34 12.52 -1.75
C PHE A 20 8.26 13.30 -1.00
N GLY A 21 7.34 12.59 -0.33
CA GLY A 21 6.33 13.18 0.54
C GLY A 21 6.86 13.43 1.96
N ASP A 22 6.02 13.99 2.83
CA ASP A 22 6.41 14.34 4.21
C ASP A 22 6.88 13.14 5.04
N SER A 23 6.39 11.94 4.73
CA SER A 23 6.83 10.68 5.34
C SER A 23 6.68 9.47 4.40
N THR A 24 6.67 9.72 3.08
CA THR A 24 6.47 8.69 2.05
C THR A 24 7.39 8.91 0.85
N ILE A 25 7.60 7.85 0.06
CA ILE A 25 8.12 7.97 -1.30
C ILE A 25 6.98 7.51 -2.22
N ASP A 26 6.49 8.42 -3.05
CA ASP A 26 5.33 8.16 -3.89
C ASP A 26 5.81 7.61 -5.23
N PHE A 27 5.39 6.38 -5.56
CA PHE A 27 5.67 5.74 -6.85
C PHE A 27 4.41 5.66 -7.70
N GLN A 28 4.55 5.89 -9.00
CA GLN A 28 3.51 5.65 -9.99
C GLN A 28 3.87 4.43 -10.84
N LEU A 29 3.00 3.42 -10.82
CA LEU A 29 3.08 2.27 -11.72
C LEU A 29 2.13 2.47 -12.90
N VAL A 30 2.67 2.45 -14.12
CA VAL A 30 1.90 2.49 -15.36
C VAL A 30 1.87 1.09 -15.97
N VAL A 31 0.66 0.55 -16.18
CA VAL A 31 0.44 -0.76 -16.78
C VAL A 31 -0.61 -0.67 -17.88
N TRP A 32 -0.34 -1.31 -19.00
CA TRP A 32 -1.23 -1.38 -20.14
C TRP A 32 -1.97 -2.71 -20.16
N SER A 33 -3.28 -2.68 -20.44
CA SER A 33 -4.11 -3.88 -20.48
C SER A 33 -5.37 -3.66 -21.31
N GLN A 34 -5.83 -4.71 -21.99
CA GLN A 34 -7.14 -4.74 -22.65
C GLN A 34 -8.30 -4.87 -21.63
N GLU A 35 -8.04 -5.37 -20.42
CA GLU A 35 -9.08 -5.52 -19.39
C GLU A 35 -9.60 -4.19 -18.86
N MET A 36 -8.84 -3.12 -19.07
CA MET A 36 -9.23 -1.78 -18.65
C MET A 36 -10.56 -1.34 -19.27
N SER A 37 -10.94 -1.92 -20.42
CA SER A 37 -12.20 -1.62 -21.11
C SER A 37 -13.43 -2.33 -20.52
N TYR A 38 -13.27 -3.46 -19.84
CA TYR A 38 -14.42 -4.29 -19.39
C TYR A 38 -14.39 -4.69 -17.91
N ARG A 39 -13.22 -4.78 -17.28
CA ARG A 39 -13.05 -5.14 -15.85
C ARG A 39 -11.94 -4.31 -15.16
N PRO A 40 -11.96 -2.97 -15.25
CA PRO A 40 -10.90 -2.13 -14.71
C PRO A 40 -10.67 -2.30 -13.21
N SER A 41 -11.74 -2.45 -12.42
CA SER A 41 -11.64 -2.61 -10.96
C SER A 41 -10.96 -3.92 -10.56
N ARG A 42 -11.26 -5.02 -11.28
CA ARG A 42 -10.65 -6.33 -11.01
C ARG A 42 -9.16 -6.31 -11.35
N PHE A 43 -8.81 -5.80 -12.53
CA PHE A 43 -7.43 -5.66 -12.95
C PHE A 43 -6.59 -4.84 -11.96
N LYS A 44 -7.11 -3.70 -11.47
CA LYS A 44 -6.45 -2.89 -10.45
C LYS A 44 -6.31 -3.62 -9.12
N SER A 45 -7.35 -4.33 -8.69
CA SER A 45 -7.34 -5.13 -7.47
C SER A 45 -6.25 -6.20 -7.52
N ASP A 46 -6.19 -6.97 -8.60
CA ASP A 46 -5.21 -8.05 -8.78
C ASP A 46 -3.77 -7.50 -8.79
N LEU A 47 -3.54 -6.35 -9.43
CA LEU A 47 -2.25 -5.65 -9.36
C LEU A 47 -1.90 -5.18 -7.94
N ASN A 48 -2.85 -4.62 -7.20
CA ASN A 48 -2.63 -4.16 -5.83
C ASN A 48 -2.28 -5.33 -4.90
N PHE A 49 -2.93 -6.49 -5.05
CA PHE A 49 -2.57 -7.70 -4.30
C PHE A 49 -1.17 -8.22 -4.64
N LEU A 50 -0.77 -8.16 -5.91
CA LEU A 50 0.60 -8.49 -6.29
C LEU A 50 1.61 -7.52 -5.66
N ILE A 51 1.32 -6.21 -5.69
CA ILE A 51 2.18 -5.20 -5.05
C ILE A 51 2.30 -5.47 -3.55
N GLU A 52 1.18 -5.64 -2.84
CA GLU A 52 1.16 -5.90 -1.40
C GLU A 52 1.95 -7.17 -1.05
N LYS A 53 1.74 -8.26 -1.81
CA LYS A 53 2.49 -9.50 -1.62
C LYS A 53 4.00 -9.28 -1.73
N HIS A 54 4.44 -8.62 -2.81
CA HIS A 54 5.87 -8.38 -3.07
C HIS A 54 6.49 -7.40 -2.06
N LEU A 55 5.76 -6.37 -1.64
CA LEU A 55 6.21 -5.46 -0.59
C LEU A 55 6.40 -6.22 0.73
N ARG A 56 5.43 -7.05 1.12
CA ARG A 56 5.52 -7.89 2.32
C ARG A 56 6.69 -8.87 2.25
N GLU A 57 6.87 -9.56 1.12
CA GLU A 57 8.00 -10.49 0.92
C GLU A 57 9.37 -9.79 0.96
N ALA A 58 9.43 -8.53 0.52
CA ALA A 58 10.61 -7.69 0.61
C ALA A 58 10.83 -7.05 2.00
N GLY A 59 9.92 -7.26 2.96
CA GLY A 59 9.98 -6.62 4.28
C GLY A 59 9.70 -5.11 4.24
N ILE A 60 9.03 -4.62 3.20
CA ILE A 60 8.63 -3.22 3.07
C ILE A 60 7.25 -3.06 3.70
N GLU A 61 7.19 -2.39 4.84
CA GLU A 61 5.93 -2.06 5.50
C GLU A 61 5.30 -0.80 4.89
N ILE A 62 3.97 -0.85 4.69
CA ILE A 62 3.20 0.34 4.32
C ILE A 62 2.96 1.16 5.59
N PRO A 63 3.47 2.40 5.67
CA PRO A 63 3.35 3.19 6.89
C PRO A 63 1.88 3.56 7.14
N ASN A 64 1.42 3.32 8.37
CA ASN A 64 0.22 3.99 8.87
C ASN A 64 0.51 5.48 9.03
N PRO A 65 -0.52 6.37 8.95
CA PRO A 65 -0.32 7.79 9.18
C PRO A 65 0.41 8.04 10.49
N GLN A 66 1.65 8.52 10.40
CA GLN A 66 2.41 8.89 11.58
C GLN A 66 1.79 10.15 12.19
N ARG A 67 1.62 10.13 13.51
CA ARG A 67 1.13 11.29 14.27
C ARG A 67 2.13 11.57 15.38
N ASP A 68 2.76 12.73 15.30
CA ASP A 68 3.62 13.22 16.37
C ASP A 68 2.78 13.90 17.46
N LEU A 69 3.00 13.51 18.72
CA LEU A 69 2.38 14.14 19.87
C LEU A 69 3.39 15.04 20.59
N HIS A 70 3.16 16.36 20.54
CA HIS A 70 3.98 17.33 21.26
C HIS A 70 3.33 17.75 22.60
N ILE A 71 3.94 17.38 23.73
CA ILE A 71 3.39 17.63 25.07
C ILE A 71 4.17 18.79 25.70
N ARG A 72 3.49 19.91 25.94
CA ARG A 72 4.12 21.12 26.48
C ARG A 72 4.30 21.07 28.01
N SER A 73 3.41 20.38 28.72
CA SER A 73 3.47 20.19 30.18
C SER A 73 2.51 19.07 30.63
N GLY A 74 2.74 18.51 31.82
CA GLY A 74 1.91 17.47 32.44
C GLY A 74 2.58 16.10 32.54
N VAL A 75 1.83 15.08 32.96
CA VAL A 75 2.28 13.69 33.06
C VAL A 75 1.39 12.83 32.16
N LEU A 76 2.00 12.12 31.20
CA LEU A 76 1.32 11.09 30.44
C LEU A 76 1.44 9.74 31.14
N LYS A 77 0.31 9.07 31.33
CA LYS A 77 0.27 7.64 31.67
C LYS A 77 -0.03 6.87 30.40
N VAL A 78 0.94 6.05 29.97
CA VAL A 78 0.81 5.20 28.78
C VAL A 78 0.46 3.79 29.24
N GLN A 79 -0.50 3.15 28.58
CA GLN A 79 -0.82 1.74 28.73
C GLN A 79 -0.83 1.09 27.34
N ASN A 80 -0.13 -0.04 27.20
CA ASN A 80 -0.20 -0.83 25.98
C ASN A 80 -1.55 -1.56 25.96
N VAL A 81 -2.29 -1.40 24.87
CA VAL A 81 -3.50 -2.19 24.63
C VAL A 81 -3.05 -3.38 23.79
N ASP A 82 -2.78 -4.52 24.44
CA ASP A 82 -2.46 -5.75 23.72
C ASP A 82 -3.67 -6.22 22.89
N ALA A 83 -3.42 -6.75 21.69
CA ALA A 83 -4.38 -7.14 20.65
C ALA A 83 -5.29 -8.34 21.00
N ALA A 84 -5.68 -8.51 22.26
CA ALA A 84 -6.49 -9.63 22.73
C ALA A 84 -7.99 -9.29 22.92
N GLN A 85 -8.42 -8.03 22.77
CA GLN A 85 -9.79 -7.63 23.11
C GLN A 85 -10.79 -7.52 21.94
N ASP A 86 -10.39 -7.70 20.69
CA ASP A 86 -11.31 -7.62 19.52
C ASP A 86 -12.01 -8.95 19.15
N ARG A 87 -12.00 -9.97 20.03
CA ARG A 87 -12.78 -11.22 19.82
C ARG A 87 -14.13 -11.25 20.55
N HIS A 88 -14.74 -10.10 20.80
CA HIS A 88 -16.11 -10.02 21.31
C HIS A 88 -16.93 -8.97 20.59
N ALA A 89 -17.38 -9.32 19.38
CA ALA A 89 -18.69 -8.92 18.87
C ALA A 89 -19.21 -10.08 18.00
N GLN A 90 -20.19 -10.78 18.56
CA GLN A 90 -21.07 -11.72 17.84
C GLN A 90 -21.90 -10.99 16.79
#